data_AF-A0A7J7JY46-F1
#
_entry.id   AF-A0A7J7JY46-F1
#
_cell.length_a   1.000
_cell.length_b   1.000
_cell.length_c   1.000
_cell.angle_alpha   90.00
_cell.angle_beta   90.00
_cell.angle_gamma   90.00
#
_symmetry.space_group_name_H-M   'P 1'
#
loop_
_entity.id
_entity.type
_entity.pdbx_description
1 polymer ?
#
loop_
_entity_poly.entity_id
_entity_poly.type
_entity_poly.pdbx_seq_one_letter_code
_entity_poly.pdbx_strand_id
1 'polypeptide(L)'
;MSRKFVVVTAGCYLRGSLTLIKDNAAASIPAEYVLSDTCTLSGDSNKDKSANEDKDKMTEYKEAQLRLSSQWISKFKIAEALELYKKLVEDNGYTSLAPHLAILNSLAKEIESGLEKVKAGAEAPPTTADAAPTGDQLQGHIHEFFKITNSIIHCDDNVNKAELLTFMGVKNDDSDNSAARKSEMNKRKKDLVEAYSVHLATMSLLIYTPNSLDLADLVSLPILQKDFKELLKFTDASDKSISKTYIKYLRANGCVAMAISQINKSLDGSKSKEIENLLVQLYGELGWTHVESHLKDWMLLKFPPSYTLF
;
A
#
# COMPACT_ATOMS: atom_id res chain seq x y z
N MET A 1 -29.44 -5.37 -11.34
CA MET A 1 -29.06 -5.20 -12.76
C MET A 1 -27.68 -4.55 -12.81
N SER A 2 -26.63 -5.32 -13.11
CA SER A 2 -25.26 -4.82 -13.16
C SER A 2 -25.03 -4.12 -14.49
N ARG A 3 -24.85 -2.79 -14.48
CA ARG A 3 -24.43 -2.02 -15.66
C ARG A 3 -22.96 -2.34 -15.91
N LYS A 4 -22.68 -3.28 -16.81
CA LYS A 4 -21.34 -3.46 -17.37
C LYS A 4 -21.04 -2.26 -18.26
N PHE A 5 -20.27 -1.31 -17.76
CA PHE A 5 -19.67 -0.28 -18.59
C PHE A 5 -18.60 -0.94 -19.44
N VAL A 6 -18.83 -1.03 -20.75
CA VAL A 6 -17.78 -1.40 -21.71
C VAL A 6 -16.84 -0.21 -21.79
N VAL A 7 -15.61 -0.39 -21.30
CA VAL A 7 -14.54 0.60 -21.50
C VAL A 7 -14.24 0.60 -22.99
N VAL A 8 -14.54 1.70 -23.68
CA VAL A 8 -14.29 1.80 -25.12
C VAL A 8 -12.99 2.55 -25.36
N THR A 9 -12.05 1.88 -26.01
CA THR A 9 -10.72 2.40 -26.35
C THR A 9 -10.72 2.95 -27.77
N ALA A 10 -9.85 3.91 -28.07
CA ALA A 10 -9.64 4.40 -29.45
C ALA A 10 -9.38 3.23 -30.42
N GLY A 11 -9.90 3.32 -31.65
CA GLY A 11 -9.88 2.22 -32.62
C GLY A 11 -10.96 1.14 -32.46
N CYS A 12 -11.93 1.30 -31.54
CA CYS A 12 -13.07 0.40 -31.39
C CYS A 12 -14.33 0.90 -32.15
N TYR A 13 -15.26 -0.01 -32.46
CA TYR A 13 -16.58 0.31 -33.01
C TYR A 13 -17.69 -0.30 -32.16
N LEU A 14 -18.85 0.35 -32.11
CA LEU A 14 -20.05 -0.19 -31.49
C LEU A 14 -20.83 -0.94 -32.57
N ARG A 15 -21.12 -2.22 -32.31
CA ARG A 15 -21.94 -3.05 -33.20
C ARG A 15 -23.32 -3.26 -32.61
N GLY A 16 -24.35 -3.10 -33.43
CA GLY A 16 -25.73 -3.32 -33.07
C GLY A 16 -26.54 -3.78 -34.29
N SER A 17 -27.86 -3.72 -34.16
CA SER A 17 -28.76 -3.94 -35.30
C SER A 17 -29.79 -2.80 -35.35
N LEU A 18 -30.08 -2.33 -36.54
CA LEU A 18 -31.15 -1.37 -36.82
C LEU A 18 -32.33 -2.16 -37.38
N THR A 19 -33.48 -2.08 -36.71
CA THR A 19 -34.71 -2.71 -37.23
C THR A 19 -35.54 -1.66 -37.94
N LEU A 20 -35.75 -1.83 -39.25
CA LEU A 20 -36.64 -1.01 -40.04
C LEU A 20 -37.98 -1.74 -40.20
N ILE A 21 -39.07 -1.06 -39.89
CA ILE A 21 -40.43 -1.58 -40.08
C ILE A 21 -41.09 -0.73 -41.15
N LYS A 22 -41.36 -1.33 -42.31
CA LYS A 22 -42.27 -0.78 -43.31
C LYS A 22 -43.19 -1.92 -43.77
N ASP A 23 -44.49 -1.72 -43.65
CA ASP A 23 -45.55 -2.64 -44.06
C ASP A 23 -45.43 -4.08 -43.49
N ASN A 24 -45.56 -4.21 -42.16
CA ASN A 24 -45.62 -5.48 -41.40
C ASN A 24 -44.45 -6.47 -41.55
N ALA A 25 -43.42 -6.15 -42.33
CA ALA A 25 -42.16 -6.89 -42.38
C ALA A 25 -41.07 -6.12 -41.62
N ALA A 26 -40.59 -6.67 -40.51
CA ALA A 26 -39.45 -6.12 -39.77
C ALA A 26 -38.15 -6.68 -40.37
N ALA A 27 -37.31 -5.81 -40.94
CA ALA A 27 -35.97 -6.16 -41.42
C ALA A 27 -34.91 -5.68 -40.42
N SER A 28 -34.10 -6.60 -39.89
CA SER A 28 -32.98 -6.28 -39.00
C SER A 28 -31.69 -6.17 -39.81
N ILE A 29 -31.07 -4.99 -39.80
CA ILE A 29 -29.85 -4.68 -40.53
C ILE A 29 -28.71 -4.56 -39.51
N PRO A 30 -27.59 -5.29 -39.65
CA PRO A 30 -26.44 -5.10 -38.79
C PRO A 30 -25.87 -3.68 -38.98
N ALA A 31 -25.65 -2.97 -37.88
CA ALA A 31 -25.14 -1.61 -37.87
C ALA A 31 -23.82 -1.55 -37.09
N GLU A 32 -22.85 -0.84 -37.65
CA GLU A 32 -21.55 -0.59 -37.02
C GLU A 32 -21.33 0.92 -36.92
N TYR A 33 -20.99 1.37 -35.71
CA TYR A 33 -20.69 2.76 -35.41
C TYR A 33 -19.22 2.86 -35.01
N VAL A 34 -18.38 3.28 -35.95
CA VAL A 34 -16.95 3.46 -35.72
C VAL A 34 -16.75 4.67 -34.82
N LEU A 35 -16.08 4.48 -33.68
CA LEU A 35 -15.73 5.61 -32.81
C LEU A 35 -14.53 6.32 -33.40
N SER A 36 -14.65 7.63 -33.54
CA SER A 36 -13.51 8.46 -33.88
C SER A 36 -12.44 8.30 -32.81
N ASP A 37 -11.18 8.28 -33.23
CA ASP A 37 -10.08 8.36 -32.28
C ASP A 37 -10.32 9.58 -31.39
N THR A 38 -10.16 9.40 -30.09
CA THR A 38 -9.91 10.54 -29.23
C THR A 38 -8.56 11.06 -29.67
N CYS A 39 -8.54 11.93 -30.68
CA CYS A 39 -7.55 12.98 -30.71
C CYS A 39 -7.72 13.66 -29.36
N THR A 40 -6.85 13.31 -28.41
CA THR A 40 -6.32 14.34 -27.56
C THR A 40 -5.86 15.39 -28.55
N LEU A 41 -6.70 16.40 -28.81
CA LEU A 41 -6.20 17.68 -29.20
C LEU A 41 -5.10 17.91 -28.18
N SER A 42 -3.86 17.74 -28.61
CA SER A 42 -2.71 18.26 -27.92
C SER A 42 -2.94 19.76 -27.94
N GLY A 43 -3.81 20.21 -27.03
CA GLY A 43 -3.79 21.55 -26.51
C GLY A 43 -2.40 21.66 -25.97
N ASP A 44 -1.57 22.31 -26.78
CA ASP A 44 -0.21 22.69 -26.47
C ASP A 44 -0.31 23.54 -25.22
N SER A 45 -0.29 22.87 -24.06
CA SER A 45 -0.28 23.50 -22.76
C SER A 45 1.16 23.95 -22.52
N ASN A 46 1.58 24.92 -23.34
CA ASN A 46 2.53 25.93 -22.90
C ASN A 46 1.82 26.69 -21.78
N LYS A 47 1.84 26.10 -20.58
CA LYS A 47 1.42 26.75 -19.36
C LYS A 47 2.69 27.02 -18.58
N ASP A 48 3.23 28.19 -18.88
CA ASP A 48 3.93 29.09 -17.98
C ASP A 48 4.88 28.41 -16.98
N LYS A 49 6.15 28.33 -17.42
CA LYS A 49 7.27 28.57 -16.51
C LYS A 49 7.13 30.00 -15.96
N SER A 50 6.39 30.15 -14.87
CA SER A 50 6.47 31.35 -14.06
C SER A 50 6.38 30.97 -12.59
N ALA A 51 7.36 31.47 -11.83
CA ALA A 51 7.55 31.36 -10.38
C ALA A 51 8.25 30.09 -9.87
N ASN A 52 9.53 29.92 -10.18
CA ASN A 52 10.46 29.26 -9.26
C ASN A 52 11.90 29.77 -9.43
N GLU A 53 12.09 31.08 -9.64
CA GLU A 53 13.43 31.64 -9.88
C GLU A 53 14.18 32.02 -8.58
N ASP A 54 13.56 31.83 -7.41
CA ASP A 54 14.17 32.19 -6.10
C ASP A 54 14.29 31.01 -5.12
N LYS A 55 14.31 29.75 -5.58
CA LYS A 55 14.92 28.69 -4.77
C LYS A 55 16.42 28.72 -5.01
N ASP A 56 17.17 29.09 -3.99
CA ASP A 56 18.64 29.02 -4.01
C ASP A 56 19.08 27.63 -4.52
N LYS A 57 19.96 27.60 -5.53
CA LYS A 57 20.39 26.35 -6.20
C LYS A 57 20.89 25.31 -5.20
N MET A 58 21.45 25.76 -4.08
CA MET A 58 21.87 24.89 -2.99
C MET A 58 20.70 24.18 -2.30
N THR A 59 19.56 24.84 -2.14
CA THR A 59 18.34 24.24 -1.56
C THR A 59 17.73 23.21 -2.51
N GLU A 60 17.68 23.51 -3.81
CA GLU A 60 17.19 22.57 -4.83
C GLU A 60 18.11 21.34 -4.93
N TYR A 61 19.43 21.54 -4.86
CA TYR A 61 20.40 20.45 -4.81
C TYR A 61 20.18 19.55 -3.58
N LYS A 62 20.00 20.13 -2.39
CA LYS A 62 19.72 19.37 -1.16
C LYS A 62 18.40 18.60 -1.24
N GLU A 63 17.34 19.19 -1.79
CA GLU A 63 16.05 18.52 -2.00
C GLU A 63 16.19 17.34 -3.00
N ALA A 64 16.93 17.54 -4.10
CA ALA A 64 17.20 16.50 -5.08
C ALA A 64 18.05 15.37 -4.50
N GLN A 65 19.08 15.71 -3.72
CA GLN A 65 19.92 14.74 -3.02
C GLN A 65 19.11 13.93 -2.00
N LEU A 66 18.24 14.59 -1.21
CA LEU A 66 17.37 13.92 -0.25
C LEU A 66 16.42 12.93 -0.95
N ARG A 67 15.81 13.35 -2.07
CA ARG A 67 14.93 12.50 -2.87
C ARG A 67 15.68 11.29 -3.42
N LEU A 68 16.87 11.52 -3.98
CA LEU A 68 17.72 10.46 -4.50
C LEU A 68 18.07 9.48 -3.37
N SER A 69 18.66 9.96 -2.29
CA SER A 69 19.07 9.11 -1.16
C SER A 69 17.90 8.31 -0.58
N SER A 70 16.70 8.92 -0.45
CA SER A 70 15.49 8.22 -0.01
C SER A 70 15.10 7.07 -0.95
N GLN A 71 15.26 7.24 -2.27
CA GLN A 71 15.02 6.18 -3.25
C GLN A 71 16.05 5.03 -3.17
N TRP A 72 17.27 5.32 -2.71
CA TRP A 72 18.33 4.32 -2.59
C TRP A 72 18.27 3.52 -1.30
N ILE A 73 17.65 4.04 -0.23
CA ILE A 73 17.44 3.31 1.04
C ILE A 73 16.82 1.92 0.81
N SER A 74 15.86 1.80 -0.13
CA SER A 74 15.20 0.52 -0.44
C SER A 74 16.06 -0.48 -1.23
N LYS A 75 17.24 -0.07 -1.69
CA LYS A 75 18.14 -0.88 -2.52
C LYS A 75 19.37 -1.38 -1.75
N PHE A 76 19.70 -0.76 -0.62
CA PHE A 76 20.82 -1.15 0.21
C PHE A 76 20.48 -2.30 1.16
N LYS A 77 21.53 -2.93 1.69
CA LYS A 77 21.38 -3.80 2.87
C LYS A 77 20.99 -2.95 4.08
N ILE A 78 20.30 -3.55 5.04
CA ILE A 78 19.67 -2.80 6.16
C ILE A 78 20.68 -2.04 7.01
N ALA A 79 21.85 -2.62 7.29
CA ALA A 79 22.89 -1.94 8.05
C ALA A 79 23.34 -0.63 7.37
N GLU A 80 23.66 -0.71 6.07
CA GLU A 80 24.05 0.45 5.24
C GLU A 80 22.89 1.45 5.08
N ALA A 81 21.66 0.93 4.92
CA ALA A 81 20.46 1.73 4.79
C ALA A 81 20.16 2.53 6.07
N LEU A 82 20.38 1.94 7.25
CA LEU A 82 20.22 2.59 8.56
C LEU A 82 21.27 3.69 8.77
N GLU A 83 22.51 3.47 8.35
CA GLU A 83 23.55 4.51 8.41
C GLU A 83 23.22 5.69 7.49
N LEU A 84 22.80 5.41 6.26
CA LEU A 84 22.36 6.44 5.32
C LEU A 84 21.16 7.21 5.89
N TYR A 85 20.17 6.49 6.42
CA TYR A 85 19.00 7.09 7.06
C TYR A 85 19.39 8.03 8.21
N LYS A 86 20.26 7.60 9.13
CA LYS A 86 20.70 8.43 10.27
C LYS A 86 21.33 9.75 9.79
N LYS A 87 22.23 9.69 8.80
CA LYS A 87 22.84 10.89 8.19
C LYS A 87 21.78 11.83 7.58
N LEU A 88 20.81 11.28 6.85
CA LEU A 88 19.76 12.10 6.22
C LEU A 88 18.87 12.81 7.25
N VAL A 89 18.58 12.15 8.38
CA VAL A 89 17.79 12.73 9.48
C VAL A 89 18.60 13.79 10.22
N GLU A 90 19.90 13.58 10.43
CA GLU A 90 20.80 14.59 11.02
C GLU A 90 20.87 15.85 10.15
N ASP A 91 20.97 15.70 8.82
CA ASP A 91 21.12 16.82 7.89
C ASP A 91 19.83 17.61 7.61
N ASN A 92 18.65 16.96 7.67
CA ASN A 92 17.38 17.55 7.21
C ASN A 92 16.27 17.57 8.27
N GLY A 93 16.49 16.96 9.43
CA GLY A 93 15.47 16.77 10.47
C GLY A 93 14.25 15.98 9.98
N TYR A 94 13.11 16.21 10.65
CA TYR A 94 11.82 15.57 10.35
C TYR A 94 10.95 16.34 9.32
N THR A 95 11.49 17.37 8.70
CA THR A 95 10.77 18.21 7.73
C THR A 95 10.24 17.41 6.53
N SER A 96 10.91 16.31 6.18
CA SER A 96 10.51 15.38 5.13
C SER A 96 10.36 13.97 5.70
N LEU A 97 9.17 13.38 5.55
CA LEU A 97 8.91 12.00 5.98
C LEU A 97 9.44 10.94 5.00
N ALA A 98 9.87 11.34 3.80
CA ALA A 98 10.32 10.42 2.75
C ALA A 98 11.44 9.44 3.18
N PRO A 99 12.55 9.87 3.80
CA PRO A 99 13.60 8.94 4.24
C PRO A 99 13.11 7.97 5.34
N HIS A 100 12.24 8.44 6.23
CA HIS A 100 11.64 7.61 7.28
C HIS A 100 10.76 6.51 6.68
N LEU A 101 9.91 6.85 5.71
CA LEU A 101 9.07 5.87 5.03
C LEU A 101 9.89 4.85 4.25
N ALA A 102 10.96 5.29 3.59
CA ALA A 102 11.81 4.39 2.84
C ALA A 102 12.48 3.35 3.75
N ILE A 103 13.02 3.77 4.90
CA ILE A 103 13.65 2.82 5.83
C ILE A 103 12.62 1.92 6.53
N LEU A 104 11.44 2.45 6.87
CA LEU A 104 10.36 1.66 7.47
C LEU A 104 9.88 0.55 6.53
N ASN A 105 9.69 0.86 5.25
CA ASN A 105 9.31 -0.14 4.25
C ASN A 105 10.40 -1.21 4.07
N SER A 106 11.68 -0.82 4.06
CA SER A 106 12.80 -1.77 4.00
C SER A 106 12.85 -2.69 5.23
N LEU A 107 12.74 -2.13 6.44
CA LEU A 107 12.72 -2.89 7.68
C LEU A 107 11.51 -3.81 7.76
N ALA A 108 10.32 -3.33 7.42
CA ALA A 108 9.09 -4.14 7.40
C ALA A 108 9.22 -5.35 6.47
N LYS A 109 9.80 -5.15 5.27
CA LYS A 109 10.03 -6.23 4.30
C LYS A 109 11.02 -7.28 4.84
N GLU A 110 12.07 -6.86 5.51
CA GLU A 110 13.01 -7.81 6.12
C GLU A 110 12.38 -8.56 7.29
N ILE A 111 11.60 -7.87 8.13
CA ILE A 111 10.88 -8.50 9.23
C ILE A 111 9.94 -9.58 8.69
N GLU A 112 9.16 -9.29 7.64
CA GLU A 112 8.26 -10.25 7.01
C GLU A 112 9.04 -11.45 6.42
N SER A 113 10.14 -11.19 5.70
CA SER A 113 11.02 -12.23 5.13
C SER A 113 11.69 -13.10 6.22
N GLY A 114 12.23 -12.47 7.26
CA GLY A 114 12.87 -13.14 8.39
C GLY A 114 11.88 -14.04 9.14
N LEU A 115 10.64 -13.58 9.28
CA LEU A 115 9.58 -14.34 9.94
C LEU A 115 9.20 -15.60 9.17
N GLU A 116 9.03 -15.49 7.85
CA GLU A 116 8.71 -16.64 7.00
C GLU A 116 9.83 -17.70 7.05
N LYS A 117 11.09 -17.27 7.13
CA LYS A 117 12.23 -18.18 7.34
C LYS A 117 12.20 -18.88 8.70
N VAL A 118 11.83 -18.17 9.78
CA VAL A 118 11.68 -18.76 11.12
C VAL A 118 10.56 -19.80 11.13
N LYS A 119 9.43 -19.52 10.49
CA LYS A 119 8.32 -20.48 10.34
C LYS A 119 8.75 -21.72 9.55
N ALA A 120 9.43 -21.54 8.42
CA ALA A 120 9.92 -22.65 7.59
C ALA A 120 11.01 -23.49 8.28
N GLY A 121 11.89 -22.85 9.05
CA GLY A 121 12.93 -23.53 9.83
C GLY A 121 12.39 -24.37 10.99
N ALA A 122 11.18 -24.07 11.49
CA ALA A 122 10.50 -24.90 12.47
C ALA A 122 9.92 -26.21 11.88
N GLU A 123 9.79 -26.30 10.55
CA GLU A 123 9.24 -27.47 9.84
C GLU A 123 10.31 -28.39 9.22
N ALA A 124 11.60 -28.01 9.21
CA ALA A 124 12.69 -28.79 8.60
C ALA A 124 13.54 -29.56 9.65
N PRO A 125 14.00 -30.80 9.38
CA PRO A 125 14.98 -31.48 10.23
C PRO A 125 16.33 -30.74 10.20
N PRO A 126 17.11 -30.79 11.30
CA PRO A 126 18.32 -29.98 11.44
C PRO A 126 19.43 -30.58 10.58
N THR A 127 19.62 -30.09 9.36
CA THR A 127 20.84 -30.37 8.61
C THR A 127 21.20 -29.19 7.70
N THR A 128 22.48 -28.84 7.79
CA THR A 128 23.25 -27.80 7.09
C THR A 128 23.06 -26.35 7.52
N ALA A 129 24.17 -25.82 8.00
CA ALA A 129 24.40 -24.51 8.60
C ALA A 129 24.65 -23.44 7.53
N ASP A 130 23.60 -23.05 6.82
CA ASP A 130 23.60 -21.77 6.10
C ASP A 130 22.90 -20.72 6.96
N ALA A 131 23.59 -19.59 7.16
CA ALA A 131 23.28 -18.56 8.14
C ALA A 131 21.85 -18.01 8.00
N ALA A 132 20.93 -18.58 8.78
CA ALA A 132 19.67 -17.94 9.12
C ALA A 132 19.96 -16.56 9.75
N PRO A 133 19.11 -15.55 9.56
CA PRO A 133 19.19 -14.35 10.39
C PRO A 133 19.06 -14.82 11.84
N THR A 134 20.13 -14.68 12.61
CA THR A 134 20.14 -15.01 14.04
C THR A 134 18.94 -14.30 14.67
N GLY A 135 18.16 -14.97 15.53
CA GLY A 135 16.98 -14.36 16.16
C GLY A 135 17.26 -12.95 16.73
N ASP A 136 18.48 -12.74 17.22
CA ASP A 136 19.03 -11.47 17.69
C ASP A 136 19.03 -10.34 16.64
N GLN A 137 19.39 -10.64 15.37
CA GLN A 137 19.39 -9.65 14.29
C GLN A 137 17.97 -9.21 13.92
N LEU A 138 17.04 -10.17 13.87
CA LEU A 138 15.62 -9.89 13.61
C LEU A 138 15.02 -9.04 14.74
N GLN A 139 15.35 -9.36 15.99
CA GLN A 139 14.93 -8.57 17.16
C GLN A 139 15.48 -7.14 17.09
N GLY A 140 16.75 -6.96 16.71
CA GLY A 140 17.35 -5.65 16.49
C GLY A 140 16.62 -4.83 15.42
N HIS A 141 16.27 -5.46 14.29
CA HIS A 141 15.49 -4.80 13.24
C HIS A 141 14.09 -4.39 13.72
N ILE A 142 13.43 -5.24 14.51
CA ILE A 142 12.10 -4.93 15.09
C ILE A 142 12.20 -3.74 16.04
N HIS A 143 13.21 -3.71 16.92
CA HIS A 143 13.39 -2.62 17.86
C HIS A 143 13.66 -1.28 17.14
N GLU A 144 14.54 -1.28 16.14
CA GLU A 144 14.78 -0.07 15.31
C GLU A 144 13.53 0.36 14.54
N PHE A 145 12.75 -0.59 14.00
CA PHE A 145 11.48 -0.29 13.34
C PHE A 145 10.50 0.44 14.27
N PHE A 146 10.29 -0.07 15.48
CA PHE A 146 9.39 0.58 16.45
C PHE A 146 9.95 1.91 16.96
N LYS A 147 11.27 2.04 17.12
CA LYS A 147 11.90 3.30 17.49
C LYS A 147 11.63 4.40 16.45
N ILE A 148 11.82 4.11 15.17
CA ILE A 148 11.56 5.06 14.08
C ILE A 148 10.06 5.34 13.98
N THR A 149 9.23 4.33 14.13
CA THR A 149 7.79 4.50 14.04
C THR A 149 7.25 5.35 15.18
N ASN A 150 7.71 5.12 16.41
CA ASN A 150 7.32 5.92 17.57
C ASN A 150 7.76 7.38 17.44
N SER A 151 8.89 7.65 16.78
CA SER A 151 9.31 9.04 16.53
C SER A 151 8.43 9.76 15.50
N ILE A 152 7.76 9.05 14.59
CA ILE A 152 6.86 9.66 13.60
C ILE A 152 5.42 9.71 14.12
N ILE A 153 4.97 8.62 14.73
CA ILE A 153 3.58 8.42 15.13
C ILE A 153 3.31 8.95 16.53
N HIS A 154 4.23 8.86 17.49
CA HIS A 154 3.94 9.27 18.87
C HIS A 154 4.61 10.58 19.29
N CYS A 155 5.58 11.07 18.53
CA CYS A 155 6.18 12.39 18.76
C CYS A 155 5.46 13.45 17.91
N ASP A 156 4.56 14.22 18.54
CA ASP A 156 3.76 15.23 17.82
C ASP A 156 4.61 16.39 17.29
N ASP A 157 5.74 16.68 17.93
CA ASP A 157 6.70 17.72 17.52
C ASP A 157 7.25 17.51 16.10
N ASN A 158 7.24 16.28 15.59
CA ASN A 158 7.83 15.94 14.29
C ASN A 158 6.86 16.08 13.11
N VAL A 159 5.55 15.92 13.33
CA VAL A 159 4.55 15.88 12.24
C VAL A 159 3.47 16.96 12.40
N ASN A 160 3.32 17.55 13.59
CA ASN A 160 2.28 18.52 13.95
C ASN A 160 0.89 18.08 13.47
N LYS A 161 0.38 16.99 14.07
CA LYS A 161 -0.89 16.39 13.64
C LYS A 161 -2.06 17.34 13.81
N ALA A 162 -1.99 18.24 14.80
CA ALA A 162 -3.02 19.25 15.06
C ALA A 162 -3.17 20.23 13.89
N GLU A 163 -2.07 20.72 13.33
CA GLU A 163 -2.08 21.57 12.13
C GLU A 163 -2.70 20.81 10.94
N LEU A 164 -2.30 19.56 10.73
CA LEU A 164 -2.80 18.75 9.63
C LEU A 164 -4.31 18.49 9.71
N LEU A 165 -4.82 18.18 10.91
CA LEU A 165 -6.26 17.97 11.13
C LEU A 165 -7.05 19.28 10.98
N THR A 166 -6.48 20.40 11.44
CA THR A 166 -7.09 21.72 11.26
C THR A 166 -7.21 22.05 9.77
N PHE A 167 -6.14 21.83 9.00
CA PHE A 167 -6.14 22.02 7.56
C PHE A 167 -7.19 21.13 6.85
N MET A 168 -7.35 19.88 7.27
CA MET A 168 -8.38 18.98 6.72
C MET A 168 -9.81 19.48 6.97
N GLY A 169 -10.04 20.30 8.00
CA GLY A 169 -11.34 20.93 8.29
C GLY A 169 -11.61 22.22 7.51
N VAL A 170 -10.59 22.83 6.91
CA VAL A 170 -10.72 24.07 6.13
C VAL A 170 -11.23 23.75 4.72
N LYS A 171 -12.33 24.37 4.32
CA LYS A 171 -12.96 24.12 3.00
C LYS A 171 -12.22 24.78 1.84
N ASN A 172 -11.81 26.03 2.03
CA ASN A 172 -11.02 26.80 1.07
C ASN A 172 -9.98 27.61 1.86
N ASP A 173 -8.73 27.55 1.41
CA ASP A 173 -7.64 28.37 1.93
C ASP A 173 -7.55 29.59 0.99
N ASP A 174 -7.91 30.77 1.50
CA ASP A 174 -7.92 32.02 0.73
C ASP A 174 -6.55 32.71 0.69
N SER A 175 -5.49 32.06 1.17
CA SER A 175 -4.12 32.60 1.10
C SER A 175 -3.55 32.58 -0.33
N ASP A 176 -2.70 33.57 -0.64
CA ASP A 176 -2.04 33.72 -1.95
C ASP A 176 -1.23 32.48 -2.40
N ASN A 177 -0.88 31.58 -1.47
CA ASN A 177 -0.13 30.35 -1.74
C ASN A 177 -0.91 29.05 -1.43
N SER A 178 -2.24 29.13 -1.45
CA SER A 178 -3.16 28.04 -1.12
C SER A 178 -2.92 26.74 -1.91
N ALA A 179 -2.53 26.84 -3.18
CA ALA A 179 -2.27 25.67 -4.02
C ALA A 179 -1.02 24.88 -3.58
N ALA A 180 0.09 25.57 -3.30
CA ALA A 180 1.32 24.93 -2.84
C ALA A 180 1.14 24.32 -1.45
N ARG A 181 0.50 25.07 -0.53
CA ARG A 181 0.19 24.59 0.83
C ARG A 181 -0.71 23.36 0.80
N LYS A 182 -1.74 23.35 -0.04
CA LYS A 182 -2.63 22.20 -0.21
C LYS A 182 -1.89 20.98 -0.74
N SER A 183 -0.99 21.15 -1.71
CA SER A 183 -0.15 20.06 -2.21
C SER A 183 0.76 19.50 -1.10
N GLU A 184 1.39 20.37 -0.32
CA GLU A 184 2.28 19.99 0.78
C GLU A 184 1.53 19.28 1.92
N MET A 185 0.41 19.82 2.40
CA MET A 185 -0.39 19.20 3.45
C MET A 185 -0.97 17.85 3.02
N ASN A 186 -1.45 17.74 1.77
CA ASN A 186 -1.93 16.47 1.25
C ASN A 186 -0.80 15.43 1.13
N LYS A 187 0.42 15.87 0.78
CA LYS A 187 1.60 15.01 0.80
C LYS A 187 1.94 14.56 2.22
N ARG A 188 2.03 15.47 3.19
CA ARG A 188 2.28 15.12 4.61
C ARG A 188 1.23 14.14 5.14
N LYS A 189 -0.05 14.37 4.83
CA LYS A 189 -1.14 13.46 5.15
C LYS A 189 -0.92 12.07 4.56
N LYS A 190 -0.60 12.01 3.27
CA LYS A 190 -0.36 10.73 2.57
C LYS A 190 0.82 9.98 3.18
N ASP A 191 1.91 10.69 3.44
CA ASP A 191 3.12 10.14 4.04
C ASP A 191 2.84 9.62 5.46
N LEU A 192 2.05 10.36 6.27
CA LEU A 192 1.63 9.92 7.60
C LEU A 192 0.72 8.68 7.55
N VAL A 193 -0.26 8.66 6.64
CA VAL A 193 -1.13 7.50 6.42
C VAL A 193 -0.32 6.28 6.00
N GLU A 194 0.71 6.45 5.16
CA GLU A 194 1.63 5.39 4.79
C GLU A 194 2.45 4.89 5.99
N ALA A 195 2.98 5.78 6.83
CA ALA A 195 3.72 5.41 8.04
C ALA A 195 2.86 4.55 9.00
N TYR A 196 1.63 5.00 9.29
CA TYR A 196 0.66 4.20 10.05
C TYR A 196 0.36 2.86 9.35
N SER A 197 0.21 2.87 8.02
CA SER A 197 -0.13 1.66 7.27
C SER A 197 0.95 0.58 7.37
N VAL A 198 2.22 0.98 7.30
CA VAL A 198 3.37 0.09 7.46
C VAL A 198 3.48 -0.38 8.91
N HIS A 199 3.39 0.53 9.88
CA HIS A 199 3.39 0.22 11.33
C HIS A 199 2.37 -0.85 11.69
N LEU A 200 1.09 -0.59 11.37
CA LEU A 200 -0.02 -1.45 11.74
C LEU A 200 0.05 -2.80 11.02
N ALA A 201 0.54 -2.83 9.77
CA ALA A 201 0.75 -4.07 9.03
C ALA A 201 1.83 -4.95 9.66
N THR A 202 2.97 -4.36 10.03
CA THR A 202 4.08 -5.07 10.70
C THR A 202 3.66 -5.53 12.09
N MET A 203 3.01 -4.66 12.87
CA MET A 203 2.52 -5.00 14.21
C MET A 203 1.48 -6.12 14.18
N SER A 204 0.54 -6.08 13.22
CA SER A 204 -0.43 -7.15 13.01
C SER A 204 0.24 -8.49 12.69
N LEU A 205 1.32 -8.47 11.92
CA LEU A 205 2.09 -9.68 11.61
C LEU A 205 2.81 -10.22 12.85
N LEU A 206 3.42 -9.35 13.66
CA LEU A 206 4.16 -9.73 14.86
C LEU A 206 3.27 -10.35 15.93
N ILE A 207 2.01 -9.90 16.07
CA ILE A 207 1.02 -10.50 17.00
C ILE A 207 0.80 -11.99 16.71
N TYR A 208 0.91 -12.42 15.45
CA TYR A 208 0.74 -13.81 15.04
C TYR A 208 2.00 -14.66 15.15
N THR A 209 3.11 -14.06 15.56
CA THR A 209 4.39 -14.75 15.61
C THR A 209 4.48 -15.57 16.90
N PRO A 210 4.96 -16.84 16.86
CA PRO A 210 5.25 -17.59 18.08
C PRO A 210 6.19 -16.79 19.01
N ASN A 211 6.01 -16.93 20.33
CA ASN A 211 6.74 -16.22 21.41
C ASN A 211 8.26 -16.50 21.49
N SER A 212 8.97 -16.72 20.37
CA SER A 212 10.42 -16.86 20.35
C SER A 212 11.18 -15.53 20.53
N LEU A 213 10.46 -14.39 20.49
CA LEU A 213 11.02 -13.04 20.59
C LEU A 213 10.37 -12.32 21.79
N ASP A 214 11.20 -11.68 22.62
CA ASP A 214 10.72 -10.84 23.72
C ASP A 214 10.26 -9.48 23.17
N LEU A 215 8.98 -9.39 22.82
CA LEU A 215 8.34 -8.24 22.16
C LEU A 215 7.13 -7.69 22.94
N ALA A 216 6.87 -8.18 24.15
CA ALA A 216 5.65 -7.89 24.90
C ALA A 216 5.43 -6.38 25.14
N ASP A 217 6.52 -5.63 25.31
CA ASP A 217 6.47 -4.17 25.54
C ASP A 217 6.23 -3.36 24.26
N LEU A 218 6.53 -3.93 23.09
CA LEU A 218 6.45 -3.26 21.79
C LEU A 218 5.16 -3.61 21.04
N VAL A 219 4.66 -4.84 21.24
CA VAL A 219 3.59 -5.43 20.44
C VAL A 219 2.46 -5.90 21.35
N SER A 220 1.32 -5.22 21.28
CA SER A 220 0.09 -5.67 21.95
C SER A 220 -1.17 -5.29 21.18
N LEU A 221 -2.21 -6.10 21.31
CA LEU A 221 -3.50 -5.85 20.67
C LEU A 221 -4.13 -4.49 21.07
N PRO A 222 -4.07 -4.04 22.34
CA PRO A 222 -4.60 -2.73 22.72
C PRO A 222 -3.86 -1.56 22.05
N ILE A 223 -2.54 -1.64 21.91
CA ILE A 223 -1.75 -0.62 21.21
C ILE A 223 -2.14 -0.59 19.73
N LEU A 224 -2.28 -1.76 19.08
CA LEU A 224 -2.72 -1.85 17.68
C LEU A 224 -4.07 -1.18 17.47
N GLN A 225 -5.05 -1.45 18.34
CA GLN A 225 -6.38 -0.86 18.27
C GLN A 225 -6.37 0.66 18.48
N LYS A 226 -5.56 1.14 19.43
CA LYS A 226 -5.37 2.57 19.69
C LYS A 226 -4.81 3.28 18.46
N ASP A 227 -3.73 2.75 17.88
CA ASP A 227 -3.05 3.36 16.74
C ASP A 227 -3.92 3.31 15.46
N PHE A 228 -4.68 2.23 15.26
CA PHE A 228 -5.64 2.16 14.15
C PHE A 228 -6.75 3.20 14.31
N LYS A 229 -7.26 3.44 15.52
CA LYS A 229 -8.24 4.51 15.78
C LYS A 229 -7.67 5.91 15.51
N GLU A 230 -6.37 6.13 15.74
CA GLU A 230 -5.72 7.37 15.37
C GLU A 230 -5.58 7.54 13.86
N LEU A 231 -5.21 6.48 13.13
CA LEU A 231 -5.17 6.49 11.66
C LEU A 231 -6.50 6.95 11.05
N LEU A 232 -7.63 6.49 11.62
CA LEU A 232 -8.97 6.85 11.14
C LEU A 232 -9.32 8.34 11.27
N LYS A 233 -8.51 9.14 11.97
CA LYS A 233 -8.65 10.61 11.96
C LYS A 233 -8.22 11.22 10.63
N PHE A 234 -7.32 10.54 9.90
CA PHE A 234 -6.74 11.03 8.65
C PHE A 234 -7.36 10.35 7.42
N THR A 235 -7.82 9.12 7.54
CA THR A 235 -8.38 8.35 6.43
C THR A 235 -9.58 7.50 6.84
N ASP A 236 -10.27 6.92 5.87
CA ASP A 236 -11.42 6.04 6.07
C ASP A 236 -10.98 4.57 5.96
N ALA A 237 -11.60 3.68 6.74
CA ALA A 237 -11.36 2.23 6.70
C ALA A 237 -11.62 1.61 5.30
N SER A 238 -12.45 2.26 4.50
CA SER A 238 -12.78 1.87 3.13
C SER A 238 -11.82 2.41 2.06
N ASP A 239 -10.84 3.24 2.43
CA ASP A 239 -9.85 3.75 1.49
C ASP A 239 -8.97 2.61 0.94
N LYS A 240 -8.82 2.59 -0.39
CA LYS A 240 -7.97 1.64 -1.11
C LYS A 240 -6.51 1.72 -0.65
N SER A 241 -6.05 2.91 -0.25
CA SER A 241 -4.67 3.14 0.19
C SER A 241 -4.29 2.30 1.42
N ILE A 242 -5.24 2.07 2.34
CA ILE A 242 -5.02 1.30 3.57
C ILE A 242 -5.66 -0.09 3.55
N SER A 243 -6.31 -0.49 2.45
CA SER A 243 -7.10 -1.74 2.40
C SER A 243 -6.29 -2.97 2.79
N LYS A 244 -5.03 -3.08 2.35
CA LYS A 244 -4.16 -4.21 2.71
C LYS A 244 -3.85 -4.24 4.21
N THR A 245 -3.56 -3.08 4.79
CA THR A 245 -3.33 -2.93 6.23
C THR A 245 -4.59 -3.24 7.02
N TYR A 246 -5.76 -2.78 6.56
CA TYR A 246 -7.03 -3.03 7.24
C TYR A 246 -7.37 -4.53 7.29
N ILE A 247 -7.08 -5.29 6.23
CA ILE A 247 -7.21 -6.75 6.21
C ILE A 247 -6.30 -7.38 7.28
N LYS A 248 -5.02 -6.98 7.36
CA LYS A 248 -4.07 -7.47 8.37
C LYS A 248 -4.54 -7.13 9.80
N TYR A 249 -5.05 -5.92 10.01
CA TYR A 249 -5.64 -5.48 11.28
C TYR A 249 -6.88 -6.30 11.68
N LEU A 250 -7.81 -6.53 10.76
CA LEU A 250 -9.02 -7.33 11.00
C LEU A 250 -8.65 -8.76 11.38
N ARG A 251 -7.68 -9.35 10.65
CA ARG A 251 -7.12 -10.65 11.00
C ARG A 251 -6.59 -10.60 12.43
N ALA A 252 -5.70 -9.67 12.79
CA ALA A 252 -5.13 -9.57 14.15
C ALA A 252 -6.15 -9.41 15.29
N ASN A 253 -7.31 -8.83 15.02
CA ASN A 253 -8.42 -8.74 15.98
C ASN A 253 -9.34 -9.97 16.01
N GLY A 254 -8.97 -11.07 15.34
CA GLY A 254 -9.79 -12.29 15.23
C GLY A 254 -11.01 -12.15 14.33
N CYS A 255 -11.15 -11.03 13.61
CA CYS A 255 -12.29 -10.72 12.76
C CYS A 255 -12.11 -11.26 11.33
N VAL A 256 -11.77 -12.54 11.21
CA VAL A 256 -11.34 -13.19 9.95
C VAL A 256 -12.41 -13.11 8.85
N ALA A 257 -13.69 -13.31 9.18
CA ALA A 257 -14.78 -13.21 8.20
C ALA A 257 -14.91 -11.80 7.58
N MET A 258 -14.67 -10.75 8.38
CA MET A 258 -14.66 -9.38 7.88
C MET A 258 -13.44 -9.12 6.98
N ALA A 259 -12.28 -9.71 7.30
CA ALA A 259 -11.10 -9.64 6.45
C ALA A 259 -11.36 -10.25 5.06
N ILE A 260 -12.02 -11.41 5.00
CA ILE A 260 -12.45 -12.06 3.75
C ILE A 260 -13.43 -11.18 2.98
N SER A 261 -14.45 -10.64 3.66
CA SER A 261 -15.41 -9.72 3.04
C SER A 261 -14.70 -8.49 2.45
N GLN A 262 -13.69 -7.96 3.13
CA GLN A 262 -12.94 -6.80 2.67
C GLN A 262 -12.05 -7.13 1.47
N ILE A 263 -11.44 -8.32 1.43
CA ILE A 263 -10.69 -8.81 0.26
C ILE A 263 -11.62 -8.85 -0.96
N ASN A 264 -12.78 -9.49 -0.82
CA ASN A 264 -13.75 -9.60 -1.91
C ASN A 264 -14.23 -8.21 -2.36
N LYS A 265 -14.49 -7.27 -1.45
CA LYS A 265 -14.97 -5.93 -1.80
C LYS A 265 -13.91 -5.05 -2.46
N SER A 266 -12.68 -5.06 -1.94
CA SER A 266 -11.68 -4.02 -2.23
C SER A 266 -10.56 -4.48 -3.17
N LEU A 267 -10.41 -5.80 -3.37
CA LEU A 267 -9.37 -6.40 -4.22
C LEU A 267 -9.93 -7.16 -5.43
N ASP A 268 -11.22 -7.02 -5.73
CA ASP A 268 -11.95 -7.75 -6.78
C ASP A 268 -11.32 -7.67 -8.19
N GLY A 269 -10.55 -6.60 -8.48
CA GLY A 269 -9.84 -6.40 -9.75
C GLY A 269 -8.36 -6.82 -9.77
N SER A 270 -7.76 -7.09 -8.60
CA SER A 270 -6.35 -7.45 -8.44
C SER A 270 -6.25 -8.88 -7.91
N LYS A 271 -6.62 -9.87 -8.71
CA LYS A 271 -6.52 -11.29 -8.33
C LYS A 271 -5.08 -11.78 -8.48
N SER A 272 -4.20 -11.33 -7.60
CA SER A 272 -2.84 -11.85 -7.52
C SER A 272 -2.82 -13.20 -6.78
N LYS A 273 -1.82 -14.02 -7.08
CA LYS A 273 -1.60 -15.30 -6.40
C LYS A 273 -1.46 -15.13 -4.87
N GLU A 274 -0.85 -14.02 -4.45
CA GLU A 274 -0.67 -13.65 -3.03
C GLU A 274 -2.01 -13.44 -2.31
N ILE A 275 -2.97 -12.77 -2.95
CA ILE A 275 -4.29 -12.50 -2.36
C ILE A 275 -5.11 -13.79 -2.26
N GLU A 276 -5.02 -14.66 -3.26
CA GLU A 276 -5.70 -15.97 -3.25
C GLU A 276 -5.08 -16.89 -2.18
N ASN A 277 -3.75 -16.91 -2.03
CA ASN A 277 -3.08 -17.60 -0.93
C ASN A 277 -3.53 -17.07 0.44
N LEU A 278 -3.69 -15.75 0.59
CA LEU A 278 -4.20 -15.16 1.83
C LEU A 278 -5.65 -15.60 2.10
N LEU A 279 -6.52 -15.65 1.09
CA LEU A 279 -7.88 -16.16 1.24
C LEU A 279 -7.89 -17.63 1.71
N VAL A 280 -7.06 -18.48 1.10
CA VAL A 280 -6.89 -19.87 1.53
C VAL A 280 -6.53 -19.95 3.01
N GLN A 281 -5.55 -19.16 3.48
CA GLN A 281 -5.18 -19.11 4.90
C GLN A 281 -6.35 -18.68 5.79
N LEU A 282 -7.08 -17.62 5.41
CA LEU A 282 -8.20 -17.10 6.21
C LEU A 282 -9.38 -18.08 6.29
N TYR A 283 -9.70 -18.80 5.20
CA TYR A 283 -10.72 -19.84 5.25
C TYR A 283 -10.30 -21.05 6.09
N GLY A 284 -9.01 -21.39 6.07
CA GLY A 284 -8.42 -22.39 6.96
C GLY A 284 -8.54 -22.00 8.44
N GLU A 285 -8.25 -20.73 8.78
CA GLU A 285 -8.43 -20.19 10.14
C GLU A 285 -9.88 -20.25 10.64
N LEU A 286 -10.86 -20.13 9.73
CA LEU A 286 -12.29 -20.30 10.05
C LEU A 286 -12.72 -21.78 10.14
N GLY A 287 -11.84 -22.73 9.82
CA GLY A 287 -12.15 -24.16 9.77
C GLY A 287 -12.97 -24.58 8.53
N TRP A 288 -13.06 -23.72 7.50
CA TRP A 288 -13.81 -24.00 6.27
C TRP A 288 -12.96 -24.79 5.28
N THR A 289 -12.57 -26.00 5.69
CA THR A 289 -11.62 -26.86 4.96
C THR A 289 -12.06 -27.18 3.54
N HIS A 290 -13.38 -27.33 3.31
CA HIS A 290 -13.92 -27.54 1.97
C HIS A 290 -13.66 -26.36 1.02
N VAL A 291 -13.76 -25.12 1.50
CA VAL A 291 -13.46 -23.91 0.70
C VAL A 291 -11.96 -23.78 0.50
N GLU A 292 -11.19 -24.04 1.55
CA GLU A 292 -9.72 -24.03 1.48
C GLU A 292 -9.21 -24.99 0.40
N SER A 293 -9.65 -26.25 0.41
CA SER A 293 -9.32 -27.26 -0.60
C SER A 293 -9.75 -26.82 -2.00
N HIS A 294 -11.00 -26.37 -2.14
CA HIS A 294 -11.51 -25.91 -3.42
C HIS A 294 -10.70 -24.75 -4.00
N LEU A 295 -10.31 -23.77 -3.18
CA LEU A 295 -9.49 -22.65 -3.60
C LEU A 295 -8.07 -23.10 -3.99
N LYS A 296 -7.46 -24.00 -3.21
CA LYS A 296 -6.14 -24.57 -3.54
C LYS A 296 -6.15 -25.25 -4.91
N ASP A 297 -7.17 -26.05 -5.20
CA ASP A 297 -7.32 -26.71 -6.51
C ASP A 297 -7.54 -25.68 -7.63
N TRP A 298 -8.38 -24.67 -7.35
CA TRP A 298 -8.68 -23.61 -8.31
C TRP A 298 -7.47 -22.74 -8.64
N MET A 299 -6.52 -22.58 -7.70
CA MET A 299 -5.28 -21.84 -7.94
C MET A 299 -4.38 -22.49 -8.98
N LEU A 300 -4.43 -23.82 -9.14
CA LEU A 300 -3.67 -24.54 -10.17
C LEU A 300 -4.14 -24.17 -11.58
N LEU A 301 -5.44 -23.89 -11.73
CA LEU A 301 -6.05 -23.47 -12.99
C LEU A 301 -5.87 -21.97 -13.24
N LYS A 302 -6.03 -21.13 -12.20
CA LYS A 302 -5.88 -19.67 -12.30
C LYS A 302 -4.44 -19.23 -12.56
N PHE A 303 -3.46 -19.93 -11.98
CA PHE A 303 -2.04 -19.57 -12.06
C PHE A 303 -1.22 -20.74 -12.60
N PRO A 304 -1.43 -21.12 -13.87
CA PRO A 304 -0.71 -22.23 -14.46
C PRO A 304 0.79 -21.89 -14.59
N PRO A 305 1.68 -22.88 -14.53
CA PRO A 305 3.13 -22.64 -14.64
C PRO A 305 3.55 -22.21 -16.05
N SER A 306 2.71 -22.44 -17.06
CA SER A 306 2.95 -22.07 -18.44
C SER A 306 1.63 -21.87 -19.16
N TYR A 307 1.66 -21.17 -20.30
CA TYR A 307 0.49 -21.05 -21.16
C TYR A 307 0.05 -22.43 -21.68
N THR A 308 -1.25 -22.57 -21.91
CA THR A 308 -1.81 -23.76 -22.54
C THR A 308 -1.22 -23.94 -23.93
N LEU A 309 -0.88 -25.18 -24.29
CA LEU A 309 -0.47 -25.52 -25.66
C LEU A 309 -1.62 -25.25 -26.63
N PHE A 310 -1.27 -24.92 -27.87
CA PHE A 310 -2.20 -24.58 -28.95
C PHE A 310 -2.91 -25.79 -29.54
#